data_AF-A0A7G6DZG4-F1
#
_entry.id   AF-A0A7G6DZG4-F1
#
_cell.length_a   1.000
_cell.length_b   1.000
_cell.length_c   1.000
_cell.angle_alpha   90.00
_cell.angle_beta   90.00
_cell.angle_gamma   90.00
#
_symmetry.space_group_name_H-M   'P 1'
#
loop_
_entity.id
_entity.type
_entity.pdbx_description
1 polymer ?
#
loop_
_entity_poly.entity_id
_entity_poly.type
_entity_poly.pdbx_seq_one_letter_code
_entity_poly.pdbx_strand_id
1 'polypeptide(L)' 'MAYWMNKKPCWEIKNCSPEKKENCTAFHNQTLPCWAVGGRHGGTCHDTEKCKGCQVYLQYGKGRPILVYVDEKTNA' A
#
# COMPACT_ATOMS: atom_id res chain seq x y z
N MET A 1 14.08 8.19 -2.81
CA MET A 1 14.38 6.76 -2.61
C MET A 1 13.05 6.00 -2.58
N ALA A 2 12.85 5.00 -3.44
CA ALA A 2 11.63 4.20 -3.43
C ALA A 2 11.72 3.11 -2.34
N TYR A 3 10.65 2.92 -1.56
CA TYR A 3 10.57 1.88 -0.52
C TYR A 3 10.81 0.47 -1.08
N TRP A 4 10.44 0.24 -2.34
CA TRP A 4 10.50 -1.05 -3.01
C TRP A 4 11.81 -1.34 -3.75
N MET A 5 12.80 -0.46 -3.72
CA MET A 5 14.03 -0.55 -4.55
C MET A 5 14.81 -1.87 -4.42
N ASN A 6 14.63 -2.62 -3.32
CA ASN A 6 15.21 -3.97 -3.12
C ASN A 6 14.18 -4.96 -2.55
N LYS A 7 12.89 -4.77 -2.86
CA LYS A 7 11.78 -5.57 -2.31
C LYS A 7 10.75 -5.83 -3.40
N LYS A 8 10.00 -6.92 -3.28
CA LYS A 8 8.87 -7.17 -4.17
C LYS A 8 7.67 -6.35 -3.71
N PRO A 9 7.15 -5.43 -4.53
CA PRO A 9 5.97 -4.65 -4.19
C PRO A 9 4.70 -5.49 -4.16
N CYS A 10 3.64 -4.94 -3.56
CA CYS A 10 2.39 -5.67 -3.38
C CYS A 10 1.76 -6.15 -4.69
N TRP A 11 1.89 -5.37 -5.77
CA TRP A 11 1.31 -5.68 -7.07
C TRP A 11 2.02 -6.84 -7.78
N GLU A 12 3.29 -7.09 -7.47
CA GLU A 12 4.00 -8.29 -7.94
C GLU A 12 3.63 -9.51 -7.10
N ILE A 13 3.58 -9.36 -5.77
CA ILE A 13 3.24 -10.47 -4.87
C ILE A 13 1.80 -10.95 -5.05
N LYS A 14 0.86 -10.02 -5.23
CA LYS A 14 -0.57 -10.31 -5.41
C LYS A 14 -0.96 -10.53 -6.87
N ASN A 15 0.02 -10.46 -7.79
CA ASN A 15 -0.17 -10.57 -9.24
C ASN A 15 -1.33 -9.68 -9.74
N CYS A 16 -1.28 -8.38 -9.39
CA CYS A 16 -2.35 -7.45 -9.73
C CYS A 16 -2.41 -7.22 -11.24
N SER A 17 -3.62 -7.17 -11.79
CA SER A 17 -3.87 -6.83 -13.20
C SER A 17 -3.43 -5.38 -13.52
N PRO A 18 -3.12 -5.06 -14.79
CA PRO A 18 -2.72 -3.71 -15.21
C PRO A 18 -3.72 -2.63 -14.79
N GLU A 19 -5.01 -2.86 -15.04
CA GLU A 19 -6.11 -1.95 -14.66
C GLU A 19 -6.13 -1.62 -13.16
N LYS A 20 -5.78 -2.60 -12.31
CA LYS A 20 -5.66 -2.38 -10.86
C LYS A 20 -4.41 -1.59 -10.49
N LYS A 21 -3.32 -1.69 -11.27
CA LYS A 21 -2.09 -0.92 -11.04
C LYS A 21 -2.31 0.55 -11.40
N GLU A 22 -3.02 0.81 -12.50
CA GLU A 22 -3.33 2.18 -12.96
C GLU A 22 -4.17 2.96 -11.94
N ASN A 23 -5.07 2.28 -11.22
CA ASN A 23 -5.89 2.89 -10.17
C ASN A 23 -5.28 2.74 -8.76
N CYS A 24 -4.03 2.31 -8.62
CA CYS A 24 -3.42 2.05 -7.32
C CYS A 24 -2.45 3.15 -6.90
N THR A 25 -2.80 3.87 -5.83
CA THR A 25 -1.96 4.89 -5.20
C THR A 25 -0.58 4.36 -4.80
N ALA A 26 -0.49 3.12 -4.34
CA ALA A 26 0.80 2.51 -3.97
C ALA A 26 1.72 2.23 -5.16
N PHE A 27 1.16 2.03 -6.36
CA PHE A 27 1.93 1.83 -7.58
C PHE A 27 2.51 3.16 -8.09
N HIS A 28 1.70 4.21 -8.04
CA HIS A 28 2.11 5.57 -8.39
C HIS A 28 3.04 6.20 -7.34
N ASN A 29 2.82 5.90 -6.06
CA ASN A 29 3.64 6.38 -4.96
C ASN A 29 4.46 5.24 -4.33
N GLN A 30 5.63 4.98 -4.92
CA GLN A 30 6.54 3.93 -4.48
C GLN A 30 7.48 4.38 -3.34
N THR A 31 7.32 5.59 -2.82
CA THR A 31 8.12 6.09 -1.68
C THR A 31 7.70 5.45 -0.35
N LEU A 32 6.50 4.87 -0.31
CA LEU A 32 5.89 4.27 0.87
C LEU A 32 5.33 2.87 0.53
N PRO A 33 5.17 2.00 1.53
CA PRO A 33 4.53 0.71 1.33
C PRO A 33 3.02 0.86 1.08
N CYS A 34 2.41 -0.14 0.45
CA CYS A 34 1.01 -0.10 0.06
C CYS A 34 0.03 0.09 1.23
N TRP A 35 0.39 -0.36 2.43
CA TRP A 35 -0.44 -0.18 3.63
C TRP A 35 -0.34 1.24 4.23
N ALA A 36 0.60 2.07 3.78
CA ALA A 36 0.80 3.42 4.30
C ALA A 36 0.14 4.52 3.44
N VAL A 37 -0.12 4.27 2.16
CA VAL A 37 -0.63 5.28 1.19
C VAL A 37 -2.06 5.03 0.69
N GLY A 38 -2.80 4.13 1.32
CA GLY A 38 -4.11 3.67 0.82
C GLY A 38 -3.97 2.26 0.27
N GLY A 39 -4.24 1.31 1.15
CA GLY A 39 -4.21 -0.12 0.89
C GLY A 39 -5.20 -0.58 -0.19
N ARG A 40 -4.84 -1.74 -0.75
CA ARG A 40 -5.54 -2.59 -1.72
C ARG A 40 -6.85 -2.00 -2.28
N HIS A 41 -6.82 -1.57 -3.56
CA HIS A 41 -7.95 -1.23 -4.43
C HIS A 41 -8.48 0.22 -4.41
N GLY A 42 -7.63 1.23 -4.61
CA GLY A 42 -8.09 2.59 -4.95
C GLY A 42 -9.06 3.23 -3.94
N GLY A 43 -9.19 2.62 -2.77
CA GLY A 43 -10.00 3.06 -1.66
C GLY A 43 -9.08 3.31 -0.50
N THR A 44 -9.43 4.31 0.29
CA THR A 44 -8.90 4.56 1.62
C THR A 44 -8.93 3.28 2.45
N CYS A 45 -7.87 2.46 2.37
CA CYS A 45 -7.66 1.40 3.36
C CYS A 45 -7.20 2.08 4.64
N HIS A 46 -8.14 2.74 5.30
CA HIS A 46 -8.06 3.14 6.69
C HIS A 46 -8.12 1.89 7.60
N ASP A 47 -8.58 0.77 7.05
CA ASP A 47 -8.74 -0.49 7.75
C ASP A 47 -7.41 -1.26 7.82
N THR A 48 -6.54 -0.80 8.73
CA THR A 48 -5.24 -1.41 9.02
C THR A 48 -5.35 -2.87 9.49
N GLU A 49 -6.52 -3.30 9.99
CA GLU A 49 -6.75 -4.67 10.43
C GLU A 49 -6.67 -5.67 9.28
N LYS A 50 -7.22 -5.31 8.11
CA LYS A 50 -7.09 -6.14 6.89
C LYS A 50 -5.65 -6.19 6.39
N CYS A 51 -4.88 -5.13 6.61
CA CYS A 51 -3.46 -5.11 6.30
C CYS A 51 -2.64 -6.00 7.24
N LYS A 52 -3.01 -6.14 8.53
CA LYS A 52 -2.32 -7.06 9.46
C LYS A 52 -2.32 -8.51 8.95
N GLY A 53 -3.39 -8.95 8.30
CA GLY A 53 -3.50 -10.28 7.67
C GLY A 53 -2.95 -10.38 6.24
N CYS A 54 -2.45 -9.28 5.66
CA CYS A 54 -1.98 -9.28 4.28
C CYS A 54 -0.58 -9.89 4.18
N GLN A 55 -0.39 -10.84 3.25
CA GLN A 55 0.92 -11.47 2.99
C GLN A 55 2.06 -10.45 2.79
N VAL A 56 1.80 -9.33 2.12
CA VAL A 56 2.81 -8.29 1.87
C VAL A 56 3.26 -7.64 3.18
N TYR A 57 2.32 -7.37 4.09
CA TYR A 57 2.62 -6.79 5.40
C TYR A 57 3.25 -7.83 6.34
N LEU A 58 2.82 -9.08 6.29
CA LEU A 58 3.48 -10.16 7.02
C LEU A 58 4.95 -10.33 6.59
N GLN A 59 5.24 -10.18 5.29
CA GLN A 59 6.61 -10.27 4.77
C GLN A 59 7.48 -9.06 5.10
N TYR A 60 6.94 -7.83 5.06
CA TYR A 60 7.75 -6.61 5.13
C TYR A 60 7.42 -5.68 6.30
N GLY A 61 6.18 -5.70 6.80
CA GLY A 61 5.72 -4.88 7.92
C GLY A 61 6.21 -5.38 9.27
N LYS A 62 6.51 -6.68 9.43
CA LYS A 62 7.07 -7.28 10.66
C LYS A 62 6.31 -6.87 11.95
N GLY A 63 5.00 -6.68 11.86
CA GLY A 63 4.17 -6.27 13.00
C GLY A 63 4.35 -4.82 13.46
N ARG A 64 5.05 -3.97 12.70
CA ARG A 64 5.19 -2.54 13.02
C ARG A 64 3.87 -1.79 12.84
N PRO A 65 3.52 -0.85 13.72
CA PRO A 65 2.29 -0.09 13.59
C PRO A 65 2.15 0.53 12.18
N ILE A 66 0.97 0.32 11.58
CA ILE A 66 0.65 0.84 10.25
C ILE A 66 0.30 2.32 10.41
N LEU A 67 1.20 3.19 9.96
CA LEU A 67 0.94 4.62 9.85
C LEU A 67 0.33 4.89 8.46
N VAL A 68 -0.93 5.30 8.45
CA VAL A 68 -1.63 5.73 7.23
C VAL A 68 -1.41 7.22 7.06
N TYR A 69 -0.77 7.60 5.96
CA TYR A 69 -0.63 9.01 5.57
C TYR A 69 -1.88 9.38 4.78
N VAL A 70 -2.84 10.01 5.45
CA VAL A 70 -3.96 10.65 4.78
C VAL A 70 -3.43 11.94 4.15
N ASP A 71 -3.49 12.04 2.82
CA ASP A 71 -3.32 13.33 2.16
C ASP A 71 -4.55 14.17 2.56
N GLU A 72 -4.33 15.25 3.32
CA GLU A 72 -5.37 16.12 3.90
C GLU A 72 -6.21 16.89 2.86
N LYS A 73 -6.25 16.46 1.59
CA LYS A 73 -7.03 17.10 0.52
C LYS A 73 -8.47 16.61 0.44
N THR A 74 -9.16 16.66 1.57
CA THR A 74 -10.62 16.73 1.58
C THR A 74 -11.03 17.84 2.53
N ASN A 75 -10.87 19.09 2.07
CA ASN A 75 -11.75 20.21 2.41
C ASN A 75 -11.33 21.45 1.60
N ALA A 76 -11.94 21.60 0.42
CA ALA A 76 -12.33 22.88 -0.19
C ALA A 76 -13.29 22.57 -1.34
#